data_AF-A0A3Y6WX16-F1
#
_entry.id   AF-A0A3Y6WX16-F1
#
_cell.length_a   1.000
_cell.length_b   1.000
_cell.length_c   1.000
_cell.angle_alpha   90.00
_cell.angle_beta   90.00
_cell.angle_gamma   90.00
#
_symmetry.space_group_name_H-M   'P 1'
#
loop_
_entity.id
_entity.type
_entity.pdbx_description
1 polymer ?
#
loop_
_entity_poly.entity_id
_entity_poly.type
_entity_poly.pdbx_seq_one_letter_code
_entity_poly.pdbx_strand_id
1 'polypeptide(L)'
;KKIDPDLGGTLFVSNSSIKPDGGIVEVKDDYGEWRVVLVAEAKHQGKDIINIRNGLLVGKRGDQDLMAAGNAIERSHKNISEIANFMLSESHFPYVLFLEGSNFLTENISITRPDGRVVNLEYNSGILNRLDRLTAANYGMPINSNLCINKFVNHKDKSIMLQAASIYTQGDGREWDSKIMFEIMFDISTTSLRVLGRDLFEQLTSK
;
A
#
# COMPACT_ATOMS: atom_id res chain seq x y z
N LYS A 1 -5.58 22.18 9.86
CA LYS A 1 -5.86 23.26 10.84
C LYS A 1 -5.17 23.08 12.19
N LYS A 2 -5.22 21.93 12.89
CA LYS A 2 -4.50 21.76 14.19
C LYS A 2 -2.96 21.94 14.06
N ILE A 3 -2.39 21.56 12.91
CA ILE A 3 -0.94 21.69 12.62
C ILE A 3 -0.55 23.15 12.32
N ASP A 4 -1.29 23.78 11.41
CA ASP A 4 -1.06 25.13 10.92
C ASP A 4 -2.40 25.71 10.42
N PRO A 5 -2.71 26.99 10.69
CA PRO A 5 -3.97 27.63 10.29
C PRO A 5 -4.18 27.73 8.78
N ASP A 6 -3.12 27.80 7.98
CA ASP A 6 -3.19 27.94 6.53
C ASP A 6 -3.45 26.60 5.81
N LEU A 7 -3.30 25.47 6.53
CA LEU A 7 -3.50 24.12 5.98
C LEU A 7 -4.95 23.61 6.12
N GLY A 8 -5.44 22.99 5.03
CA GLY A 8 -6.80 22.43 4.96
C GLY A 8 -7.88 23.49 4.78
N GLY A 9 -7.57 24.56 4.04
CA GLY A 9 -8.48 25.68 3.77
C GLY A 9 -9.48 25.45 2.62
N THR A 10 -9.28 24.43 1.79
CA THR A 10 -10.07 24.20 0.57
C THR A 10 -10.99 23.00 0.69
N LEU A 11 -12.27 23.18 0.37
CA LEU A 11 -13.27 22.11 0.25
C LEU A 11 -14.34 22.53 -0.77
N PHE A 12 -14.26 22.04 -2.00
CA PHE A 12 -15.18 22.42 -3.08
C PHE A 12 -16.48 21.60 -3.06
N VAL A 13 -16.39 20.33 -2.69
CA VAL A 13 -17.54 19.42 -2.54
C VAL A 13 -17.68 19.12 -1.05
N SER A 14 -18.73 19.63 -0.41
CA SER A 14 -18.90 19.58 1.04
C SER A 14 -18.93 18.17 1.62
N ASN A 15 -19.39 17.18 0.85
CA ASN A 15 -19.50 15.78 1.27
C ASN A 15 -18.43 14.87 0.65
N SER A 16 -17.30 15.43 0.20
CA SER A 16 -16.18 14.64 -0.34
C SER A 16 -15.57 13.76 0.76
N SER A 17 -15.18 12.54 0.40
CA SER A 17 -14.54 11.58 1.32
C SER A 17 -13.56 10.67 0.57
N ILE A 18 -12.66 10.06 1.33
CA ILE A 18 -11.87 8.90 0.88
C ILE A 18 -12.46 7.62 1.46
N LYS A 19 -12.29 6.51 0.76
CA LYS A 19 -12.78 5.19 1.18
C LYS A 19 -11.71 4.13 0.86
N PRO A 20 -10.72 3.93 1.75
CA PRO A 20 -9.80 2.78 1.65
C PRO A 20 -10.62 1.49 1.68
N ASP A 21 -10.38 0.56 0.77
CA ASP A 21 -11.19 -0.67 0.66
C ASP A 21 -10.98 -1.63 1.84
N GLY A 22 -9.80 -1.62 2.47
CA GLY A 22 -9.55 -2.32 3.73
C GLY A 22 -9.99 -1.55 4.98
N GLY A 23 -10.55 -0.35 4.83
CA GLY A 23 -11.04 0.48 5.93
C GLY A 23 -9.93 1.12 6.77
N ILE A 24 -10.34 1.63 7.93
CA ILE A 24 -9.51 2.32 8.92
C ILE A 24 -9.83 1.71 10.29
N VAL A 25 -8.80 1.43 11.08
CA VAL A 25 -8.92 0.99 12.48
C VAL A 25 -8.30 2.06 13.38
N GLU A 26 -8.99 2.38 14.46
CA GLU A 26 -8.59 3.41 15.41
C GLU A 26 -8.62 2.87 16.84
N VAL A 27 -7.82 3.48 17.71
CA VAL A 27 -7.85 3.28 19.16
C VAL A 27 -8.18 4.62 19.82
N LYS A 28 -8.94 4.59 20.91
CA LYS A 28 -9.20 5.78 21.71
C LYS A 28 -8.08 5.96 22.72
N ASP A 29 -7.45 7.13 22.74
CA ASP A 29 -6.35 7.43 23.67
C ASP A 29 -6.85 7.89 25.04
N ASP A 30 -5.92 8.08 25.98
CA ASP A 30 -6.20 8.50 27.36
C ASP A 30 -6.86 9.90 27.43
N TYR A 31 -6.71 10.69 26.37
CA TYR A 31 -7.32 12.02 26.22
C TYR A 31 -8.70 11.98 25.54
N GLY A 32 -9.14 10.78 25.13
CA GLY A 32 -10.41 10.56 24.49
C GLY A 32 -10.45 10.84 22.99
N GLU A 33 -9.30 11.08 22.36
CA GLU A 33 -9.18 11.27 20.91
C GLU A 33 -9.02 9.91 20.21
N TRP A 34 -9.57 9.78 19.01
CA TRP A 34 -9.39 8.58 18.17
C TRP A 34 -8.09 8.69 17.37
N ARG A 35 -7.25 7.67 17.47
CA ARG A 35 -5.91 7.60 16.87
C ARG A 35 -5.85 6.43 15.92
N VAL A 36 -5.46 6.69 14.67
CA VAL A 36 -5.38 5.64 13.62
C VAL A 36 -4.28 4.64 13.97
N VAL A 37 -4.62 3.35 13.97
CA VAL A 37 -3.67 2.25 14.17
C VAL A 37 -3.45 1.42 12.90
N LEU A 38 -4.35 1.49 11.93
CA LEU A 38 -4.22 0.81 10.64
C LEU A 38 -5.07 1.48 9.56
N VAL A 39 -4.52 1.62 8.36
CA VAL A 39 -5.27 1.83 7.12
C VAL A 39 -4.84 0.78 6.12
N ALA A 40 -5.79 0.04 5.55
CA ALA A 40 -5.49 -1.03 4.59
C ALA A 40 -6.12 -0.76 3.22
N GLU A 41 -5.38 -1.08 2.17
CA GLU A 41 -5.83 -0.96 0.79
C GLU A 41 -5.32 -2.14 -0.03
N ALA A 42 -6.16 -2.76 -0.86
CA ALA A 42 -5.75 -3.81 -1.78
C ALA A 42 -5.94 -3.36 -3.23
N LYS A 43 -4.98 -3.68 -4.10
CA LYS A 43 -4.99 -3.29 -5.51
C LYS A 43 -4.56 -4.44 -6.41
N HIS A 44 -5.39 -4.66 -7.43
CA HIS A 44 -5.24 -5.75 -8.38
C HIS A 44 -4.94 -5.17 -9.76
N GLN A 45 -3.85 -5.58 -10.40
CA GLN A 45 -3.53 -5.14 -11.77
C GLN A 45 -2.76 -6.22 -12.55
N GLY A 46 -3.14 -6.38 -13.82
CA GLY A 46 -2.57 -7.38 -14.71
C GLY A 46 -3.29 -8.73 -14.58
N LYS A 47 -3.87 -9.20 -15.69
CA LYS A 47 -4.60 -10.47 -15.77
C LYS A 47 -3.86 -11.52 -16.62
N ASP A 48 -2.60 -11.28 -16.94
CA ASP A 48 -1.83 -12.05 -17.90
C ASP A 48 -1.73 -13.52 -17.48
N ILE A 49 -1.52 -13.78 -16.18
CA ILE A 49 -1.48 -15.15 -15.64
C ILE A 49 -2.79 -15.91 -15.91
N ILE A 50 -3.94 -15.26 -15.70
CA ILE A 50 -5.27 -15.85 -15.92
C ILE A 50 -5.50 -16.05 -17.42
N ASN A 51 -5.16 -15.06 -18.25
CA ASN A 51 -5.34 -15.14 -19.70
C ASN A 51 -4.52 -16.28 -20.31
N ILE A 52 -3.25 -16.42 -19.91
CA ILE A 52 -2.36 -17.48 -20.39
C ILE A 52 -2.90 -18.85 -19.97
N ARG A 53 -3.30 -19.03 -18.69
CA ARG A 53 -3.90 -20.29 -18.20
C ARG A 53 -5.16 -20.67 -18.96
N ASN A 54 -5.95 -19.69 -19.40
CA ASN A 54 -7.17 -19.90 -20.19
C ASN A 54 -6.90 -20.03 -21.69
N GLY A 55 -5.64 -19.92 -22.13
CA GLY A 55 -5.30 -19.92 -23.55
C GLY A 55 -5.81 -18.71 -24.33
N LEU A 56 -6.18 -17.62 -23.64
CA LEU A 56 -6.71 -16.41 -24.26
C LEU A 56 -5.57 -15.52 -24.76
N LEU A 57 -5.59 -15.19 -26.05
CA LEU A 57 -4.75 -14.14 -26.62
C LEU A 57 -5.41 -12.78 -26.43
N VAL A 58 -4.59 -11.75 -26.26
CA VAL A 58 -4.99 -10.38 -25.98
C VAL A 58 -4.44 -9.41 -27.02
N GLY A 59 -4.66 -8.11 -26.82
CA GLY A 59 -4.29 -7.06 -27.77
C GLY A 59 -5.39 -6.78 -28.79
N LYS A 60 -5.26 -5.67 -29.53
CA LYS A 60 -6.29 -5.20 -30.49
C LYS A 60 -6.62 -6.23 -31.58
N ARG A 61 -5.66 -7.08 -31.91
CA ARG A 61 -5.79 -8.14 -32.93
C ARG A 61 -5.97 -9.53 -32.32
N GLY A 62 -5.98 -9.67 -30.99
CA GLY A 62 -6.06 -10.96 -30.32
C GLY A 62 -4.89 -11.89 -30.62
N ASP A 63 -3.69 -11.33 -30.74
CA ASP A 63 -2.48 -12.00 -31.24
C ASP A 63 -1.32 -12.02 -30.23
N GLN A 64 -1.53 -11.51 -29.01
CA GLN A 64 -0.49 -11.35 -28.00
C GLN A 64 -0.77 -12.23 -26.78
N ASP A 65 0.28 -12.75 -26.14
CA ASP A 65 0.13 -13.43 -24.85
C ASP A 65 -0.02 -12.44 -23.68
N LEU A 66 0.59 -11.26 -23.82
CA LEU A 66 0.72 -10.27 -22.75
C LEU A 66 0.01 -8.99 -23.13
N MET A 67 -0.68 -8.38 -22.16
CA MET A 67 -1.21 -7.05 -22.25
C MET A 67 -0.18 -6.06 -21.70
N ALA A 68 0.16 -5.02 -22.47
CA ALA A 68 0.96 -3.92 -21.94
C ALA A 68 0.25 -3.30 -20.73
N ALA A 69 0.92 -3.26 -19.58
CA ALA A 69 0.29 -2.88 -18.33
C ALA A 69 -0.12 -1.39 -18.34
N GLY A 70 -1.33 -1.11 -17.84
CA GLY A 70 -1.82 0.25 -17.64
C GLY A 70 -1.15 0.96 -16.47
N ASN A 71 -1.64 2.16 -16.15
CA ASN A 71 -1.13 3.00 -15.07
C ASN A 71 -2.17 3.33 -13.98
N ALA A 72 -3.29 2.60 -13.95
CA ALA A 72 -4.38 2.85 -12.99
C ALA A 72 -3.95 2.73 -11.52
N ILE A 73 -2.89 1.96 -11.24
CA ILE A 73 -2.27 1.81 -9.92
C ILE A 73 -1.70 3.12 -9.34
N GLU A 74 -1.37 4.11 -10.18
CA GLU A 74 -0.85 5.41 -9.73
C GLU A 74 -1.85 6.16 -8.83
N ARG A 75 -3.15 5.84 -8.92
CA ARG A 75 -4.19 6.44 -8.07
C ARG A 75 -4.03 6.10 -6.58
N SER A 76 -3.29 5.05 -6.23
CA SER A 76 -3.04 4.67 -4.83
C SER A 76 -2.34 5.80 -4.05
N HIS A 77 -1.48 6.58 -4.72
CA HIS A 77 -0.79 7.72 -4.10
C HIS A 77 -1.73 8.76 -3.51
N LYS A 78 -2.95 8.90 -4.08
CA LYS A 78 -3.93 9.87 -3.60
C LYS A 78 -4.37 9.54 -2.18
N ASN A 79 -4.79 8.30 -1.92
CA ASN A 79 -5.25 7.92 -0.57
C ASN A 79 -4.10 7.90 0.44
N ILE A 80 -2.90 7.48 0.02
CA ILE A 80 -1.69 7.54 0.84
C ILE A 80 -1.42 8.99 1.29
N SER A 81 -1.46 9.95 0.37
CA SER A 81 -1.25 11.36 0.69
C SER A 81 -2.33 11.94 1.60
N GLU A 82 -3.60 11.53 1.42
CA GLU A 82 -4.71 12.01 2.25
C GLU A 82 -4.55 11.53 3.70
N ILE A 83 -4.19 10.26 3.92
CA ILE A 83 -3.93 9.74 5.27
C ILE A 83 -2.65 10.34 5.85
N ALA A 84 -1.61 10.56 5.04
CA ALA A 84 -0.38 11.20 5.50
C ALA A 84 -0.66 12.61 6.04
N ASN A 85 -1.47 13.39 5.31
CA ASN A 85 -1.93 14.71 5.73
C ASN A 85 -2.79 14.64 7.02
N PHE A 86 -3.69 13.66 7.11
CA PHE A 86 -4.53 13.47 8.30
C PHE A 86 -3.70 13.14 9.53
N MET A 87 -2.67 12.30 9.38
CA MET A 87 -1.78 11.83 10.44
C MET A 87 -0.49 12.66 10.55
N LEU A 88 -0.49 13.92 10.10
CA LEU A 88 0.74 14.72 10.06
C LEU A 88 1.34 15.02 11.45
N SER A 89 0.51 15.01 12.51
CA SER A 89 0.96 15.11 13.91
C SER A 89 1.50 13.80 14.48
N GLU A 90 1.30 12.68 13.80
CA GLU A 90 1.63 11.36 14.31
C GLU A 90 3.09 10.99 14.03
N SER A 91 3.69 10.21 14.93
CA SER A 91 5.05 9.66 14.75
C SER A 91 5.05 8.26 14.11
N HIS A 92 3.90 7.79 13.66
CA HIS A 92 3.71 6.57 12.89
C HIS A 92 2.80 6.81 11.68
N PHE A 93 2.91 5.94 10.69
CA PHE A 93 2.12 5.96 9.47
C PHE A 93 1.74 4.52 9.06
N PRO A 94 0.66 3.97 9.64
CA PRO A 94 0.28 2.56 9.50
C PRO A 94 -0.55 2.30 8.25
N TYR A 95 -0.06 2.79 7.10
CA TYR A 95 -0.71 2.57 5.81
C TYR A 95 -0.12 1.33 5.16
N VAL A 96 -0.94 0.31 4.91
CA VAL A 96 -0.54 -0.90 4.19
C VAL A 96 -1.23 -0.98 2.83
N LEU A 97 -0.44 -1.26 1.78
CA LEU A 97 -0.91 -1.46 0.43
C LEU A 97 -0.56 -2.87 -0.04
N PHE A 98 -1.57 -3.71 -0.27
CA PHE A 98 -1.43 -5.06 -0.80
C PHE A 98 -1.58 -5.04 -2.32
N LEU A 99 -0.57 -5.55 -3.02
CA LEU A 99 -0.53 -5.63 -4.48
C LEU A 99 -0.67 -7.05 -4.98
N GLU A 100 -1.55 -7.24 -5.94
CA GLU A 100 -1.84 -8.54 -6.54
C GLU A 100 -1.90 -8.47 -8.07
N GLY A 101 -1.37 -9.51 -8.71
CA GLY A 101 -1.46 -9.72 -10.15
C GLY A 101 -0.13 -9.58 -10.89
N SER A 102 -0.16 -9.97 -12.16
CA SER A 102 1.03 -10.09 -13.03
C SER A 102 1.82 -8.80 -13.28
N ASN A 103 1.32 -7.64 -12.85
CA ASN A 103 2.06 -6.37 -12.98
C ASN A 103 2.95 -6.06 -11.77
N PHE A 104 2.94 -6.90 -10.75
CA PHE A 104 3.69 -6.69 -9.50
C PHE A 104 4.65 -7.84 -9.18
N LEU A 105 5.17 -8.49 -10.22
CA LEU A 105 6.09 -9.62 -10.04
C LEU A 105 7.41 -9.17 -9.40
N THR A 106 7.97 -10.01 -8.52
CA THR A 106 9.32 -9.86 -7.96
C THR A 106 10.22 -11.05 -8.30
N GLU A 107 9.68 -12.05 -8.99
CA GLU A 107 10.40 -13.22 -9.47
C GLU A 107 9.88 -13.64 -10.84
N ASN A 108 10.75 -14.28 -11.63
CA ASN A 108 10.37 -14.82 -12.92
C ASN A 108 9.43 -16.01 -12.72
N ILE A 109 8.35 -16.06 -13.49
CA ILE A 109 7.38 -17.17 -13.43
C ILE A 109 7.15 -17.76 -14.81
N SER A 110 6.85 -19.06 -14.84
CA SER A 110 6.50 -19.80 -16.07
C SER A 110 5.06 -20.28 -15.97
N ILE A 111 4.30 -20.07 -17.04
CA ILE A 111 2.87 -20.37 -17.08
C ILE A 111 2.60 -21.22 -18.32
N THR A 112 2.00 -22.38 -18.12
CA THR A 112 1.68 -23.30 -19.21
C THR A 112 0.27 -23.03 -19.71
N ARG A 113 0.13 -22.85 -21.03
CA ARG A 113 -1.14 -22.71 -21.72
C ARG A 113 -1.83 -24.07 -21.91
N PRO A 114 -3.14 -24.10 -22.21
CA PRO A 114 -3.86 -25.35 -22.48
C PRO A 114 -3.30 -26.16 -23.67
N ASP A 115 -2.65 -25.51 -24.63
CA ASP A 115 -1.98 -26.12 -25.78
C ASP A 115 -0.57 -26.67 -25.46
N GLY A 116 -0.15 -26.60 -24.20
CA GLY A 116 1.16 -27.08 -23.73
C GLY A 116 2.31 -26.07 -23.92
N ARG A 117 2.06 -24.93 -24.57
CA ARG A 117 3.08 -23.90 -24.74
C ARG A 117 3.36 -23.19 -23.42
N VAL A 118 4.64 -23.04 -23.07
CA VAL A 118 5.07 -22.33 -21.87
C VAL A 118 5.34 -20.85 -22.20
N VAL A 119 4.75 -19.95 -21.42
CA VAL A 119 4.99 -18.51 -21.47
C VAL A 119 5.79 -18.12 -20.22
N ASN A 120 6.96 -17.52 -20.44
CA ASN A 120 7.81 -17.03 -19.36
C ASN A 120 7.57 -15.54 -19.15
N LEU A 121 7.30 -15.14 -17.91
CA LEU A 121 7.17 -13.74 -17.52
C LEU A 121 8.42 -13.30 -16.78
N GLU A 122 9.11 -12.32 -17.34
CA GLU A 122 10.28 -11.70 -16.72
C GLU A 122 9.82 -10.58 -15.79
N TYR A 123 10.12 -10.70 -14.49
CA TYR A 123 9.64 -9.72 -13.50
C TYR A 123 10.23 -8.33 -13.75
N ASN A 124 11.45 -8.24 -14.26
CA ASN A 124 12.13 -6.98 -14.57
C ASN A 124 11.73 -6.36 -15.92
N SER A 125 10.70 -6.91 -16.59
CA SER A 125 10.20 -6.36 -17.85
C SER A 125 9.27 -5.17 -17.62
N GLY A 126 9.63 -4.02 -18.22
CA GLY A 126 8.80 -2.82 -18.23
C GLY A 126 7.47 -2.96 -19.00
N ILE A 127 7.27 -4.07 -19.73
CA ILE A 127 5.99 -4.40 -20.37
C ILE A 127 4.90 -4.60 -19.30
N LEU A 128 5.24 -5.33 -18.23
CA LEU A 128 4.30 -5.74 -17.19
C LEU A 128 4.53 -4.98 -15.89
N ASN A 129 5.78 -4.84 -15.43
CA ASN A 129 6.04 -4.43 -14.07
C ASN A 129 5.67 -2.96 -13.82
N ARG A 130 4.91 -2.71 -12.75
CA ARG A 130 4.47 -1.38 -12.33
C ARG A 130 4.82 -1.08 -10.86
N LEU A 131 5.66 -1.89 -10.20
CA LEU A 131 6.12 -1.62 -8.83
C LEU A 131 6.79 -0.25 -8.70
N ASP A 132 7.60 0.15 -9.68
CA ASP A 132 8.27 1.46 -9.66
C ASP A 132 7.30 2.65 -9.74
N ARG A 133 6.03 2.42 -10.10
CA ARG A 133 4.99 3.45 -10.00
C ARG A 133 4.56 3.71 -8.57
N LEU A 134 4.97 2.89 -7.61
CA LEU A 134 4.57 2.95 -6.21
C LEU A 134 5.72 3.20 -5.24
N THR A 135 6.98 2.95 -5.63
CA THR A 135 8.15 3.10 -4.76
C THR A 135 8.35 4.52 -4.21
N ALA A 136 7.79 5.53 -4.87
CA ALA A 136 7.76 6.89 -4.33
C ALA A 136 6.98 7.00 -3.00
N ALA A 137 5.95 6.17 -2.78
CA ALA A 137 5.12 6.20 -1.58
C ALA A 137 5.85 5.68 -0.32
N ASN A 138 7.00 5.03 -0.48
CA ASN A 138 7.84 4.59 0.62
C ASN A 138 9.29 5.05 0.48
N TYR A 139 9.55 6.05 -0.38
CA TYR A 139 10.89 6.63 -0.62
C TYR A 139 11.94 5.61 -1.10
N GLY A 140 11.51 4.51 -1.74
CA GLY A 140 12.41 3.43 -2.14
C GLY A 140 12.95 2.60 -0.98
N MET A 141 12.33 2.67 0.21
CA MET A 141 12.59 1.73 1.29
C MET A 141 12.15 0.30 0.87
N PRO A 142 12.64 -0.75 1.54
CA PRO A 142 12.28 -2.12 1.20
C PRO A 142 10.76 -2.35 1.17
N ILE A 143 10.28 -3.00 0.11
CA ILE A 143 8.91 -3.55 0.07
C ILE A 143 8.82 -4.78 0.97
N ASN A 144 7.59 -5.29 1.16
CA ASN A 144 7.30 -6.43 2.04
C ASN A 144 7.85 -6.23 3.46
N SER A 145 7.79 -4.99 3.95
CA SER A 145 8.35 -4.58 5.23
C SER A 145 7.38 -3.68 5.98
N ASN A 146 7.32 -3.82 7.30
CA ASN A 146 6.61 -2.90 8.16
C ASN A 146 7.40 -1.59 8.31
N LEU A 147 6.88 -0.52 7.72
CA LEU A 147 7.46 0.83 7.71
C LEU A 147 6.66 1.81 8.57
N CYS A 148 5.85 1.29 9.52
CA CYS A 148 4.90 2.07 10.31
C CYS A 148 5.58 3.18 11.15
N ILE A 149 6.78 2.97 11.67
CA ILE A 149 7.47 4.00 12.47
C ILE A 149 8.07 5.05 11.52
N ASN A 150 7.66 6.31 11.67
CA ASN A 150 8.13 7.38 10.80
C ASN A 150 9.63 7.58 10.94
N LYS A 151 10.31 7.80 9.80
CA LYS A 151 11.75 8.04 9.77
C LYS A 151 12.02 9.55 9.77
N PHE A 152 13.00 9.99 10.56
CA PHE A 152 13.51 11.35 10.46
C PHE A 152 14.82 11.36 9.69
N VAL A 153 14.94 12.28 8.73
CA VAL A 153 16.15 12.49 7.94
C VAL A 153 16.63 13.93 8.06
N ASN A 154 17.94 14.10 7.97
CA ASN A 154 18.56 15.41 8.09
C ASN A 154 19.17 15.85 6.76
N HIS A 155 18.95 17.10 6.39
CA HIS A 155 19.70 17.74 5.32
C HIS A 155 19.99 19.20 5.68
N LYS A 156 21.27 19.53 5.84
CA LYS A 156 21.73 20.81 6.39
C LYS A 156 21.14 21.03 7.79
N ASP A 157 20.39 22.10 7.97
CA ASP A 157 19.71 22.54 9.20
C ASP A 157 18.29 21.98 9.35
N LYS A 158 17.84 21.15 8.39
CA LYS A 158 16.47 20.59 8.39
C LYS A 158 16.45 19.20 8.97
N SER A 159 15.51 18.95 9.88
CA SER A 159 15.05 17.62 10.27
C SER A 159 13.65 17.41 9.71
N ILE A 160 13.47 16.39 8.87
CA ILE A 160 12.23 16.15 8.11
C ILE A 160 11.72 14.76 8.45
N MET A 161 10.44 14.69 8.83
CA MET A 161 9.73 13.42 9.04
C MET A 161 9.28 12.83 7.70
N LEU A 162 9.48 11.53 7.53
CA LEU A 162 9.05 10.75 6.38
C LEU A 162 7.94 9.79 6.80
N GLN A 163 6.83 9.81 6.07
CA GLN A 163 5.68 8.92 6.24
C GLN A 163 5.69 7.90 5.11
N ALA A 164 6.28 6.72 5.37
CA ALA A 164 6.50 5.70 4.36
C ALA A 164 5.40 4.63 4.40
N ALA A 165 4.65 4.46 3.31
CA ALA A 165 3.65 3.39 3.23
C ALA A 165 4.32 2.01 3.23
N SER A 166 3.74 1.05 3.95
CA SER A 166 4.17 -0.35 3.92
C SER A 166 3.59 -1.03 2.68
N ILE A 167 4.39 -1.17 1.63
CA ILE A 167 3.96 -1.77 0.35
C ILE A 167 4.30 -3.26 0.36
N TYR A 168 3.29 -4.10 0.19
CA TYR A 168 3.41 -5.54 0.11
C TYR A 168 2.95 -6.04 -1.26
N THR A 169 3.60 -7.07 -1.79
CA THR A 169 3.20 -7.73 -3.03
C THR A 169 3.29 -9.25 -2.95
N GLN A 170 2.30 -9.92 -3.53
CA GLN A 170 2.35 -11.33 -3.83
C GLN A 170 3.17 -11.52 -5.12
N GLY A 171 4.49 -11.53 -4.97
CA GLY A 171 5.46 -11.35 -6.05
C GLY A 171 5.53 -12.47 -7.09
N ASP A 172 4.89 -13.61 -6.83
CA ASP A 172 4.71 -14.72 -7.77
C ASP A 172 3.41 -14.61 -8.61
N GLY A 173 2.67 -13.51 -8.42
CA GLY A 173 1.45 -13.18 -9.14
C GLY A 173 0.24 -14.02 -8.74
N ARG A 174 0.31 -14.77 -7.63
CA ARG A 174 -0.84 -15.46 -7.04
C ARG A 174 -1.74 -14.50 -6.28
N GLU A 175 -2.88 -15.03 -5.84
CA GLU A 175 -3.76 -14.35 -4.91
C GLU A 175 -3.16 -14.31 -3.50
N TRP A 176 -3.50 -13.27 -2.74
CA TRP A 176 -3.06 -13.16 -1.35
C TRP A 176 -3.69 -14.23 -0.44
N ASP A 177 -2.88 -14.80 0.46
CA ASP A 177 -3.39 -15.56 1.59
C ASP A 177 -3.89 -14.60 2.68
N SER A 178 -5.19 -14.67 2.99
CA SER A 178 -5.84 -13.84 4.01
C SER A 178 -5.20 -13.95 5.39
N LYS A 179 -4.63 -15.11 5.75
CA LYS A 179 -3.92 -15.29 7.02
C LYS A 179 -2.65 -14.44 7.05
N ILE A 180 -1.88 -14.43 5.96
CA ILE A 180 -0.66 -13.63 5.85
C ILE A 180 -1.01 -12.13 5.86
N MET A 181 -2.05 -11.72 5.12
CA MET A 181 -2.53 -10.33 5.16
C MET A 181 -2.91 -9.92 6.59
N PHE A 182 -3.62 -10.79 7.31
CA PHE A 182 -3.98 -10.55 8.71
C PHE A 182 -2.74 -10.37 9.60
N GLU A 183 -1.75 -11.27 9.49
CA GLU A 183 -0.52 -11.18 10.27
C GLU A 183 0.24 -9.86 10.01
N ILE A 184 0.33 -9.44 8.75
CA ILE A 184 0.94 -8.15 8.36
C ILE A 184 0.16 -6.97 8.97
N MET A 185 -1.16 -6.95 8.79
CA MET A 185 -2.02 -5.89 9.33
C MET A 185 -1.94 -5.81 10.86
N PHE A 186 -1.90 -6.97 11.52
CA PHE A 186 -1.79 -7.07 12.97
C PHE A 186 -0.43 -6.58 13.49
N ASP A 187 0.67 -6.91 12.81
CA ASP A 187 2.01 -6.39 13.13
C ASP A 187 2.09 -4.87 12.98
N ILE A 188 1.54 -4.32 11.89
CA ILE A 188 1.48 -2.87 11.67
C ILE A 188 0.63 -2.20 12.76
N SER A 189 -0.52 -2.77 13.10
CA SER A 189 -1.40 -2.25 14.16
C SER A 189 -0.73 -2.27 15.53
N THR A 190 -0.01 -3.34 15.84
CA THR A 190 0.75 -3.49 17.08
C THR A 190 1.90 -2.48 17.15
N THR A 191 2.53 -2.20 16.01
CA THR A 191 3.56 -1.17 15.91
C THR A 191 3.00 0.22 16.18
N SER A 192 1.80 0.55 15.67
CA SER A 192 1.10 1.79 16.00
C SER A 192 0.85 1.94 17.50
N LEU A 193 0.32 0.90 18.14
CA LEU A 193 0.07 0.90 19.58
C LEU A 193 1.35 1.11 20.39
N ARG A 194 2.49 0.55 19.95
CA ARG A 194 3.79 0.77 20.58
C ARG A 194 4.23 2.24 20.49
N VAL A 195 4.04 2.89 19.35
CA VAL A 195 4.37 4.32 19.17
C VAL A 195 3.45 5.21 20.01
N LEU A 196 2.17 4.86 20.08
CA LEU A 196 1.15 5.54 20.88
C LEU A 196 1.22 5.21 22.38
N GLY A 197 2.11 4.34 22.83
CA GLY A 197 2.08 3.78 24.19
C GLY A 197 2.10 4.82 25.32
N ARG A 198 2.67 6.02 25.08
CA ARG A 198 2.66 7.12 26.04
C ARG A 198 1.26 7.71 26.30
N ASP A 199 0.38 7.64 25.30
CA ASP A 199 -0.98 8.18 25.30
C ASP A 199 -2.03 7.09 25.63
N LEU A 200 -1.58 5.88 25.97
CA LEU A 200 -2.44 4.73 26.31
C LEU A 200 -2.16 4.18 27.72
N PHE A 201 -1.24 4.78 28.45
CA PHE A 201 -0.73 4.24 29.71
C PHE A 201 -1.77 4.29 30.84
N GLU A 202 -2.58 5.35 30.90
CA GLU A 202 -3.58 5.52 31.96
C GLU A 202 -4.68 4.46 31.84
N GLN A 203 -5.17 4.19 30.62
CA GLN A 203 -6.16 3.14 30.37
C GLN A 203 -5.63 1.72 30.64
N LEU A 204 -4.33 1.49 30.44
CA LEU A 204 -3.69 0.20 30.74
C LEU A 204 -3.48 -0.02 32.24
N THR A 205 -3.25 1.06 33.00
CA THR A 205 -2.93 1.00 34.43
C THR A 205 -4.19 1.06 35.32
N SER A 206 -5.24 1.75 34.88
CA SER A 206 -6.48 1.96 35.64
C SER A 206 -7.43 0.76 35.65
N LYS A 207 -6.91 -0.45 35.43
CA LYS A 207 -7.69 -1.68 35.22
C LYS A 207 -7.81 -2.55 36.47
#